data_AF-A0A0F7VHN7-F1
#
_entry.id   AF-A0A0F7VHN7-F1
#
_cell.length_a   1.000
_cell.length_b   1.000
_cell.length_c   1.000
_cell.angle_alpha   90.00
_cell.angle_beta   90.00
_cell.angle_gamma   90.00
#
_symmetry.space_group_name_H-M   'P 1'
#
loop_
_entity.id
_entity.type
_entity.pdbx_description
1 polymer ?
#
loop_
_entity_poly.entity_id
_entity_poly.type
_entity_poly.pdbx_seq_one_letter_code
_entity_poly.pdbx_strand_id
1 'polypeptide(L)'
;MRVIDDAAYHSEHDLNMLLNFATLCSRFRTLCQGPFSLPEQTHPSRGWSDWVFAESRRRVACIWFLIGQVVVTKTGIPCDTSEEYHCLPLPGGRSLWECRTNQGWEAEYSATQTTIPGRQLTYFGDLMDAQKANSDPSMIQKMDSWNAEADTLGFMLTLATAMV
;
A
#
# COMPACT_ATOMS: atom_id res chain seq x y z
N MET A 1 24.44 -8.02 41.79
CA MET A 1 23.46 -7.52 40.80
C MET A 1 23.57 -8.41 39.58
N ARG A 2 22.62 -9.33 39.38
CA ARG A 2 22.67 -10.30 38.29
C ARG A 2 22.15 -9.59 37.06
N VAL A 3 23.02 -9.30 36.09
CA VAL A 3 22.59 -8.90 34.75
C VAL A 3 21.87 -10.12 34.21
N ILE A 4 20.54 -10.06 34.19
CA ILE A 4 19.72 -11.10 33.58
C ILE A 4 19.94 -10.95 32.07
N ASP A 5 20.20 -12.06 31.38
CA ASP A 5 20.33 -12.16 29.93
C ASP A 5 19.01 -11.76 29.23
N ASP A 6 18.73 -10.46 29.23
CA ASP A 6 17.57 -9.87 28.57
C ASP A 6 17.72 -10.02 27.04
N ALA A 7 18.96 -10.01 26.54
CA ALA A 7 19.28 -10.13 25.12
C ALA A 7 18.85 -11.48 24.48
N ALA A 8 18.88 -12.58 25.24
CA ALA A 8 18.48 -13.89 24.73
C ALA A 8 16.96 -14.06 24.67
N TYR A 9 16.23 -13.44 25.60
CA TYR A 9 14.77 -13.45 25.60
C TYR A 9 14.20 -12.54 24.50
N HIS A 10 14.83 -11.38 24.26
CA HIS A 10 14.48 -10.49 23.15
C HIS A 10 14.70 -11.15 21.79
N SER A 11 15.81 -11.88 21.59
CA SER A 11 16.12 -12.50 20.30
C SER A 11 15.19 -13.66 19.93
N GLU A 12 14.76 -14.47 20.91
CA GLU A 12 13.78 -15.54 20.69
C GLU A 12 12.38 -14.96 20.40
N HIS A 13 11.99 -13.89 21.08
CA HIS A 13 10.73 -13.21 20.83
C HIS A 13 10.69 -12.57 19.44
N ASP A 14 11.77 -11.89 19.03
CA ASP A 14 11.91 -11.27 17.71
C ASP A 14 11.84 -12.31 16.60
N LEU A 15 12.54 -13.45 16.76
CA LEU A 15 12.49 -14.55 15.81
C LEU A 15 11.08 -15.14 15.69
N ASN A 16 10.40 -15.35 16.81
CA ASN A 16 9.01 -15.83 16.81
C ASN A 16 8.06 -14.84 16.13
N MET A 17 8.24 -13.53 16.32
CA MET A 17 7.46 -12.51 15.63
C MET A 17 7.66 -12.58 14.11
N LEU A 18 8.90 -12.74 13.65
CA LEU A 18 9.22 -12.86 12.22
C LEU A 18 8.61 -14.12 11.60
N LEU A 19 8.70 -15.26 12.29
CA LEU A 19 8.12 -16.52 11.82
C LEU A 19 6.58 -16.44 11.75
N ASN A 20 5.95 -15.78 12.74
CA ASN A 20 4.52 -15.53 12.72
C ASN A 20 4.12 -14.61 11.56
N PHE A 21 4.88 -13.54 11.32
CA PHE A 21 4.65 -12.63 10.20
C PHE A 21 4.77 -13.37 8.85
N ALA A 22 5.82 -14.16 8.64
CA ALA A 22 6.00 -14.96 7.43
C ALA A 22 4.86 -15.99 7.24
N THR A 23 4.42 -16.62 8.33
CA THR A 23 3.28 -17.56 8.29
C THR A 23 1.98 -16.85 7.90
N LEU A 24 1.73 -15.68 8.49
CA LEU A 24 0.58 -14.85 8.13
C LEU A 24 0.66 -14.38 6.68
N CYS A 25 1.83 -13.95 6.17
CA CYS A 25 2.05 -13.61 4.76
C CYS A 25 1.59 -14.76 3.86
N SER A 26 2.12 -15.95 4.13
CA SER A 26 1.87 -17.14 3.31
C SER A 26 0.39 -17.55 3.34
N ARG A 27 -0.22 -17.56 4.53
CA ARG A 27 -1.64 -17.89 4.69
C ARG A 27 -2.55 -16.88 4.00
N PHE A 28 -2.23 -15.61 4.13
CA PHE A 28 -2.95 -14.52 3.49
C PHE A 28 -2.90 -14.64 1.97
N ARG A 29 -1.72 -14.90 1.38
CA ARG A 29 -1.58 -15.20 -0.05
C ARG A 29 -2.37 -16.43 -0.46
N THR A 30 -2.37 -17.49 0.35
CA THR A 30 -3.10 -18.74 0.02
C THR A 30 -4.62 -18.54 0.02
N LEU A 31 -5.14 -17.76 0.98
CA LEU A 31 -6.57 -17.48 1.09
C LEU A 31 -7.06 -16.58 -0.06
N CYS A 32 -6.20 -15.73 -0.58
CA CYS A 32 -6.48 -14.92 -1.75
C CYS A 32 -6.05 -15.69 -3.00
N GLN A 33 -6.97 -16.47 -3.59
CA GLN A 33 -6.75 -17.21 -4.84
C GLN A 33 -6.61 -16.24 -6.05
N GLY A 34 -5.56 -15.41 -6.07
CA GLY A 34 -5.34 -14.31 -6.98
C GLY A 34 -4.63 -13.12 -6.32
N PRO A 35 -4.43 -12.00 -7.01
CA PRO A 35 -3.85 -10.79 -6.41
C PRO A 35 -4.71 -10.33 -5.22
N PHE A 36 -4.04 -9.96 -4.12
CA PHE A 36 -4.74 -9.60 -2.87
C PHE A 36 -5.76 -8.47 -3.06
N SER A 37 -5.48 -7.58 -4.00
CA SER A 37 -6.38 -6.54 -4.46
C SER A 37 -6.07 -6.19 -5.90
N LEU A 38 -7.05 -5.65 -6.61
CA LEU A 38 -6.88 -5.12 -7.97
C LEU A 38 -7.07 -3.60 -7.95
N PRO A 39 -6.43 -2.86 -8.86
CA PRO A 39 -6.67 -1.43 -8.99
C PRO A 39 -8.11 -1.15 -9.43
N GLU A 40 -8.71 -0.13 -8.83
CA GLU A 40 -10.08 0.32 -9.13
C GLU A 40 -10.27 0.64 -10.62
N GLN A 41 -9.24 1.16 -11.28
CA GLN A 41 -9.25 1.51 -12.70
C GLN A 41 -9.44 0.29 -13.61
N THR A 42 -8.99 -0.89 -13.16
CA THR A 42 -9.08 -2.14 -13.93
C THR A 42 -10.25 -3.01 -13.51
N HIS A 43 -10.71 -2.87 -12.27
CA HIS A 43 -11.86 -3.58 -11.69
C HIS A 43 -12.73 -2.57 -10.94
N PRO A 44 -13.52 -1.76 -11.67
CA PRO A 44 -14.36 -0.75 -11.07
C PRO A 44 -15.46 -1.39 -10.23
N SER A 45 -15.66 -0.82 -9.06
CA SER A 45 -16.66 -1.24 -8.08
C SER A 45 -18.07 -0.86 -8.54
N ARG A 46 -19.06 -1.70 -8.22
CA ARG A 46 -20.46 -1.50 -8.67
C ARG A 46 -21.23 -0.43 -7.88
N GLY A 47 -20.67 0.03 -6.77
CA GLY A 47 -21.25 1.03 -5.90
C GLY A 47 -20.43 1.18 -4.61
N TRP A 48 -20.83 2.11 -3.74
CA TRP A 48 -20.02 2.49 -2.58
C TRP A 48 -19.66 1.34 -1.64
N SER A 49 -20.60 0.44 -1.33
CA SER A 49 -20.30 -0.69 -0.42
C SER A 49 -19.30 -1.68 -1.00
N ASP A 50 -19.39 -1.94 -2.31
CA ASP A 50 -18.43 -2.78 -3.04
C ASP A 50 -17.05 -2.11 -3.09
N TRP A 51 -17.04 -0.79 -3.34
CA TRP A 51 -15.84 0.02 -3.33
C TRP A 51 -15.15 0.03 -1.97
N VAL A 52 -15.89 0.24 -0.87
CA VAL A 52 -15.32 0.21 0.48
C VAL A 52 -14.67 -1.14 0.77
N PHE A 53 -15.28 -2.25 0.34
CA PHE A 53 -14.70 -3.57 0.50
C PHE A 53 -13.41 -3.75 -0.32
N ALA A 54 -13.44 -3.39 -1.61
CA ALA A 54 -12.28 -3.47 -2.50
C ALA A 54 -11.13 -2.56 -2.05
N GLU A 55 -11.44 -1.33 -1.65
CA GLU A 55 -10.50 -0.35 -1.11
C GLU A 55 -9.90 -0.81 0.23
N SER A 56 -10.72 -1.38 1.12
CA SER A 56 -10.23 -1.95 2.39
C SER A 56 -9.21 -3.05 2.14
N ARG A 57 -9.45 -3.92 1.15
CA ARG A 57 -8.46 -4.91 0.72
C ARG A 57 -7.20 -4.23 0.18
N ARG A 58 -7.30 -3.25 -0.73
CA ARG A 58 -6.10 -2.51 -1.22
C ARG A 58 -5.27 -1.94 -0.07
N ARG A 59 -5.92 -1.27 0.90
CA ARG A 59 -5.26 -0.65 2.05
C ARG A 59 -4.59 -1.67 2.97
N VAL A 60 -5.23 -2.82 3.22
CA VAL A 60 -4.61 -3.91 4.00
C VAL A 60 -3.38 -4.47 3.29
N ALA A 61 -3.42 -4.60 1.95
CA ALA A 61 -2.26 -4.97 1.13
C ALA A 61 -1.07 -4.02 1.36
N CYS A 62 -1.34 -2.72 1.27
CA CYS A 62 -0.36 -1.67 1.47
C CYS A 62 0.23 -1.68 2.88
N ILE A 63 -0.59 -1.84 3.91
CA ILE A 63 -0.13 -1.96 5.30
C ILE A 63 0.77 -3.18 5.46
N TRP A 64 0.36 -4.32 4.88
CA TRP A 64 1.15 -5.54 4.94
C TRP A 64 2.54 -5.37 4.30
N PHE A 65 2.57 -4.73 3.14
CA PHE A 65 3.81 -4.35 2.47
C PHE A 65 4.69 -3.45 3.36
N LEU A 66 4.12 -2.40 3.96
CA LEU A 66 4.86 -1.49 4.84
C LEU A 66 5.46 -2.21 6.05
N ILE A 67 4.70 -3.11 6.69
CA ILE A 67 5.23 -3.94 7.79
C ILE A 67 6.39 -4.81 7.29
N GLY A 68 6.23 -5.43 6.12
CA GLY A 68 7.30 -6.20 5.47
C GLY A 68 8.57 -5.38 5.25
N GLN A 69 8.44 -4.15 4.77
CA GLN A 69 9.59 -3.24 4.59
C GLN A 69 10.29 -2.93 5.92
N VAL A 70 9.54 -2.60 6.96
CA VAL A 70 10.11 -2.34 8.31
C VAL A 70 10.87 -3.56 8.82
N VAL A 71 10.30 -4.75 8.67
CA VAL A 71 10.95 -6.02 9.06
C VAL A 71 12.26 -6.23 8.31
N VAL A 72 12.25 -6.08 6.98
CA VAL A 72 13.46 -6.24 6.15
C VAL A 72 14.52 -5.22 6.56
N THR A 73 14.16 -3.94 6.70
CA THR A 73 15.11 -2.88 7.09
C THR A 73 15.70 -3.10 8.49
N LYS A 74 14.93 -3.63 9.45
CA LYS A 74 15.39 -3.85 10.82
C LYS A 74 16.24 -5.11 10.98
N THR A 75 15.96 -6.16 10.23
CA THR A 75 16.53 -7.50 10.47
C THR A 75 17.49 -7.95 9.38
N GLY A 76 17.45 -7.32 8.20
CA GLY A 76 18.17 -7.75 7.00
C GLY A 76 17.65 -9.06 6.39
N ILE A 77 16.61 -9.67 6.97
CA ILE A 77 16.00 -10.91 6.48
C ILE A 77 15.02 -10.53 5.37
N PRO A 78 15.24 -11.00 4.12
CA PRO A 78 14.31 -10.73 3.04
C PRO A 78 12.96 -11.36 3.35
N CYS A 79 11.90 -10.55 3.35
CA CYS A 79 10.55 -11.05 3.17
C CYS A 79 10.36 -11.25 1.67
N ASP A 80 9.93 -12.44 1.23
CA ASP A 80 9.83 -12.88 -0.16
C ASP A 80 8.73 -12.11 -0.94
N THR A 81 8.90 -10.80 -1.08
CA THR A 81 7.92 -9.85 -1.62
C THR A 81 8.44 -9.10 -2.83
N SER A 82 9.68 -9.35 -3.31
CA SER A 82 10.39 -8.36 -4.12
C SER A 82 9.88 -8.05 -5.50
N GLU A 83 9.41 -9.05 -6.21
CA GLU A 83 8.83 -8.85 -7.53
C GLU A 83 7.34 -8.46 -7.45
N GLU A 84 6.69 -8.69 -6.30
CA GLU A 84 5.25 -8.44 -6.13
C GLU A 84 4.93 -6.97 -5.82
N TYR A 85 5.84 -6.22 -5.17
CA TYR A 85 5.50 -4.86 -4.75
C TYR A 85 5.41 -3.85 -5.90
N HIS A 86 6.09 -4.05 -7.04
CA HIS A 86 5.88 -3.17 -8.20
C HIS A 86 4.44 -3.24 -8.70
N CYS A 87 3.77 -4.39 -8.54
CA CYS A 87 2.38 -4.63 -8.91
C CYS A 87 1.39 -4.37 -7.78
N LEU A 88 1.83 -3.85 -6.63
CA LEU A 88 0.94 -3.50 -5.51
C LEU A 88 0.05 -2.32 -5.92
N PRO A 89 -1.28 -2.47 -5.97
CA PRO A 89 -2.18 -1.36 -6.29
C PRO A 89 -2.13 -0.30 -5.20
N LEU A 90 -2.10 0.97 -5.62
CA LEU A 90 -2.18 2.09 -4.69
C LEU A 90 -3.61 2.24 -4.10
N PRO A 91 -3.73 2.74 -2.86
CA PRO A 91 -5.02 3.07 -2.27
C PRO A 91 -5.68 4.22 -3.03
N GLY A 92 -7.01 4.28 -2.96
CA GLY A 92 -7.78 5.41 -3.46
C GLY A 92 -7.52 6.69 -2.67
N GLY A 93 -7.86 7.82 -3.29
CA GLY A 93 -7.69 9.15 -2.72
C GLY A 93 -8.43 9.35 -1.40
N ARG A 94 -7.91 10.28 -0.60
CA ARG A 94 -8.42 10.66 0.72
C ARG A 94 -9.87 11.11 0.64
N SER A 95 -10.23 11.93 -0.34
CA SER A 95 -11.60 12.40 -0.57
C SER A 95 -12.60 11.24 -0.64
N LEU A 96 -12.29 10.20 -1.43
CA LEU A 96 -13.12 9.00 -1.57
C LEU A 96 -13.19 8.18 -0.28
N TRP A 97 -12.06 7.98 0.40
CA TRP A 97 -12.01 7.16 1.61
C TRP A 97 -12.67 7.81 2.83
N GLU A 98 -12.60 9.13 2.92
CA GLU A 98 -13.18 9.89 4.02
C GLU A 98 -14.69 10.13 3.88
N CYS A 99 -15.27 9.82 2.72
CA CYS A 99 -16.72 9.88 2.53
C CYS A 99 -17.45 9.05 3.59
N ARG A 100 -18.51 9.64 4.17
CA ARG A 100 -19.37 9.00 5.19
C ARG A 100 -20.77 8.69 4.68
N THR A 101 -21.06 9.07 3.44
CA THR A 101 -22.36 8.85 2.80
C THR A 101 -22.14 8.35 1.38
N ASN A 102 -23.11 7.55 0.89
CA ASN A 102 -23.08 7.05 -0.48
C ASN A 102 -23.10 8.21 -1.49
N GLN A 103 -23.96 9.20 -1.26
CA GLN A 103 -24.07 10.37 -2.12
C GLN A 103 -22.77 11.19 -2.20
N GLY A 104 -22.08 11.37 -1.08
CA GLY A 104 -20.78 12.07 -1.06
C GLY A 104 -19.73 11.28 -1.84
N TRP A 105 -19.69 9.96 -1.62
CA TRP A 105 -18.78 9.09 -2.36
C TRP A 105 -19.06 9.12 -3.86
N GLU A 106 -20.32 9.08 -4.29
CA GLU A 106 -20.66 9.04 -5.71
C GLU A 106 -20.32 10.35 -6.44
N ALA A 107 -20.43 11.49 -5.76
CA ALA A 107 -19.99 12.79 -6.28
C ALA A 107 -18.47 12.83 -6.49
N GLU A 108 -17.70 12.43 -5.48
CA GLU A 108 -16.23 12.35 -5.56
C GLU A 108 -15.78 11.30 -6.59
N TYR A 109 -16.42 10.14 -6.60
CA TYR A 109 -16.08 9.03 -7.51
C TYR A 109 -16.30 9.43 -8.97
N SER A 110 -17.41 10.10 -9.26
CA SER A 110 -17.66 10.68 -10.59
C SER A 110 -16.59 11.71 -10.98
N ALA A 111 -16.15 12.56 -10.05
CA ALA A 111 -15.07 13.51 -10.31
C ALA A 111 -13.76 12.80 -10.66
N THR A 112 -13.41 11.70 -9.97
CA THR A 112 -12.22 10.91 -10.30
C THR A 112 -12.28 10.27 -11.69
N GLN A 113 -13.46 9.90 -12.19
CA GLN A 113 -13.65 9.34 -13.54
C GLN A 113 -13.48 10.39 -14.65
N THR A 114 -13.73 11.67 -14.36
CA THR A 114 -13.51 12.76 -15.32
C THR A 114 -12.04 13.18 -15.44
N THR A 115 -11.16 12.62 -14.62
CA THR A 115 -9.72 12.88 -14.68
C THR A 115 -9.14 12.31 -15.98
N ILE A 116 -8.24 13.07 -16.62
CA ILE A 116 -7.59 12.69 -17.87
C ILE A 116 -6.90 11.32 -17.71
N PRO A 117 -7.13 10.36 -18.63
CA PRO A 117 -6.46 9.07 -18.63
C PRO A 117 -4.94 9.22 -18.55
N GLY A 118 -4.30 8.47 -17.65
CA GLY A 118 -2.85 8.49 -17.44
C GLY A 118 -2.34 9.52 -16.42
N ARG A 119 -3.20 10.35 -15.82
CA ARG A 119 -2.82 11.31 -14.77
C ARG A 119 -2.73 10.70 -13.35
N GLN A 120 -3.26 9.50 -13.15
CA GLN A 120 -3.25 8.81 -11.86
C GLN A 120 -2.14 7.76 -11.81
N LEU A 121 -1.51 7.63 -10.63
CA LEU A 121 -0.61 6.52 -10.30
C LEU A 121 -1.48 5.33 -9.88
N THR A 122 -1.20 4.15 -10.43
CA THR A 122 -2.05 2.96 -10.23
C THR A 122 -1.37 1.95 -9.32
N TYR A 123 -0.07 1.77 -9.51
CA TYR A 123 0.75 0.81 -8.78
C TYR A 123 1.88 1.49 -8.01
N PHE A 124 2.41 0.80 -7.01
CA PHE A 124 3.55 1.28 -6.24
C PHE A 124 4.81 1.45 -7.12
N GLY A 125 4.98 0.64 -8.18
CA GLY A 125 6.01 0.87 -9.19
C GLY A 125 5.88 2.24 -9.86
N ASP A 126 4.67 2.65 -10.23
CA ASP A 126 4.41 3.98 -10.82
C ASP A 126 4.82 5.10 -9.85
N LEU A 127 4.54 4.93 -8.54
CA LEU A 127 4.91 5.89 -7.51
C LEU A 127 6.43 5.99 -7.35
N MET A 128 7.13 4.86 -7.41
CA MET A 128 8.59 4.81 -7.35
C MET A 128 9.24 5.50 -8.56
N ASP A 129 8.70 5.25 -9.75
CA ASP A 129 9.16 5.89 -10.99
C ASP A 129 8.92 7.40 -10.96
N ALA A 130 7.73 7.82 -10.51
CA ALA A 130 7.39 9.23 -10.37
C ALA A 130 8.26 9.96 -9.33
N GLN A 131 8.71 9.26 -8.27
CA GLN A 131 9.65 9.81 -7.28
C GLN A 131 11.06 10.02 -7.85
N LYS A 132 11.50 9.13 -8.75
CA LYS A 132 12.83 9.22 -9.40
C LYS A 132 12.86 10.25 -10.53
N ALA A 133 11.72 10.50 -11.17
CA ALA A 133 11.59 11.37 -12.33
C ALA A 133 11.61 12.87 -11.96
N ASN A 134 12.79 13.40 -11.62
CA ASN A 134 12.99 14.79 -11.18
C ASN A 134 12.83 15.86 -12.29
N SER A 135 12.62 15.47 -13.55
CA SER A 135 12.60 16.42 -14.68
C SER A 135 11.53 16.13 -15.73
N ASP A 136 10.73 15.07 -15.58
CA ASP A 136 9.61 14.80 -16.48
C ASP A 136 8.37 15.56 -16.00
N PRO A 137 7.87 16.58 -16.75
CA PRO A 137 6.68 17.33 -16.37
C PRO A 137 5.44 16.47 -16.17
N SER A 138 5.33 15.35 -16.90
CA SER A 138 4.25 14.37 -16.76
C SER A 138 4.28 13.72 -15.39
N MET A 139 5.45 13.24 -14.95
CA MET A 139 5.60 12.56 -13.66
C MET A 139 5.44 13.52 -12.49
N ILE A 140 5.93 14.76 -12.62
CA ILE A 140 5.71 15.82 -11.63
C ILE A 140 4.20 16.05 -11.45
N GLN A 141 3.44 16.17 -12.54
CA GLN A 141 1.99 16.37 -12.46
C GLN A 141 1.25 15.18 -11.83
N LYS A 142 1.68 13.95 -12.09
CA LYS A 142 1.12 12.75 -11.44
C LYS A 142 1.43 12.74 -9.95
N MET A 143 2.66 13.10 -9.57
CA MET A 143 3.09 13.21 -8.18
C MET A 143 2.33 14.31 -7.43
N ASP A 144 2.10 15.46 -8.05
CA ASP A 144 1.29 16.54 -7.47
C ASP A 144 -0.15 16.10 -7.23
N SER A 145 -0.74 15.40 -8.21
CA SER A 145 -2.10 14.85 -8.11
C SER A 145 -2.18 13.80 -7.00
N TRP A 146 -1.16 12.94 -6.86
CA TRP A 146 -1.04 11.98 -5.76
C TRP A 146 -0.94 12.67 -4.41
N ASN A 147 -0.04 13.66 -4.26
CA ASN A 147 0.17 14.37 -3.00
C ASN A 147 -1.06 15.14 -2.52
N ALA A 148 -1.88 15.65 -3.45
CA ALA A 148 -3.14 16.32 -3.12
C ALA A 148 -4.13 15.35 -2.43
N GLU A 149 -4.23 14.13 -2.94
CA GLU A 149 -5.20 13.12 -2.51
C GLU A 149 -4.62 12.05 -1.57
N ALA A 150 -3.31 12.02 -1.30
CA ALA A 150 -2.71 11.04 -0.41
C ALA A 150 -3.18 11.26 1.04
N ASP A 151 -3.65 10.21 1.70
CA ASP A 151 -3.84 10.23 3.14
C ASP A 151 -2.58 9.75 3.88
N THR A 152 -2.66 9.52 5.19
CA THR A 152 -1.52 9.02 5.98
C THR A 152 -0.92 7.75 5.41
N LEU A 153 -1.74 6.82 4.91
CA LEU A 153 -1.23 5.59 4.28
C LEU A 153 -0.53 5.90 2.96
N GLY A 154 -1.10 6.77 2.14
CA GLY A 154 -0.47 7.25 0.92
C GLY A 154 0.91 7.87 1.17
N PHE A 155 1.05 8.72 2.19
CA PHE A 155 2.34 9.30 2.56
C PHE A 155 3.35 8.26 3.06
N MET A 156 2.91 7.26 3.83
CA MET A 156 3.79 6.16 4.24
C MET A 156 4.29 5.36 3.03
N LEU A 157 3.46 5.14 2.01
CA LEU A 157 3.89 4.51 0.76
C LEU A 157 4.91 5.38 0.01
N THR A 158 4.69 6.68 -0.10
CA THR A 158 5.69 7.60 -0.68
C THR A 158 7.03 7.53 0.04
N LEU A 159 7.04 7.40 1.38
CA LEU A 159 8.29 7.23 2.12
C LEU A 159 8.94 5.86 1.84
N ALA A 160 8.12 4.81 1.71
CA ALA A 160 8.60 3.46 1.44
C ALA A 160 9.29 3.34 0.07
N THR A 161 9.03 4.23 -0.90
CA THR A 161 9.77 4.19 -2.18
C THR A 161 11.27 4.48 -2.02
N ALA A 162 11.69 5.08 -0.90
CA ALA A 162 13.10 5.30 -0.57
C ALA A 162 13.74 4.12 0.20
N MET A 163 12.95 3.12 0.60
CA MET A 163 13.40 1.95 1.35
C MET A 163 13.65 0.71 0.47
N VAL A 164 13.23 0.77 -0.81
CA VAL A 164 13.34 -0.30 -1.80
C VAL A 164 14.50 -0.05 -2.76
#